data_AF-A0A2N0RUU6-F1
#
_entry.id   AF-A0A2N0RUU6-F1
#
_cell.length_a   1.000
_cell.length_b   1.000
_cell.length_c   1.000
_cell.angle_alpha   90.00
_cell.angle_beta   90.00
_cell.angle_gamma   90.00
#
_symmetry.space_group_name_H-M   'P 1'
#
loop_
_entity.id
_entity.type
_entity.pdbx_description
1 polymer ?
#
loop_
_entity_poly.entity_id
_entity_poly.type
_entity_poly.pdbx_seq_one_letter_code
_entity_poly.pdbx_strand_id
1 'polypeptide(L)'
;MKGFAQASVQMESTLTRKRKADEINNGQDVDRVFGIVTDASEWYFMECLLDHEGKPTFKLSEQVTVVYKDENLQDKVEKVLGHIVWLLEEAQKPMEASQSGEGPREIKRSKSLSKITKK
;
A
#
# COMPACT_ATOMS: atom_id res chain seq x y z
N MET A 1 15.81 -12.92 -6.19
CA MET A 1 14.38 -13.29 -6.03
C MET A 1 13.61 -13.08 -7.34
N LYS A 2 13.01 -14.15 -7.89
CA LYS A 2 12.12 -14.07 -9.07
C LYS A 2 10.74 -13.58 -8.61
N GLY A 3 10.08 -12.73 -9.40
CA GLY A 3 8.72 -12.25 -9.10
C GLY A 3 8.64 -10.90 -8.38
N PHE A 4 9.75 -10.34 -7.89
CA PHE A 4 9.77 -9.03 -7.23
C PHE A 4 9.22 -7.90 -8.11
N ALA A 5 9.70 -7.80 -9.35
CA ALA A 5 9.24 -6.78 -10.29
C ALA A 5 7.75 -6.91 -10.62
N GLN A 6 7.22 -8.14 -10.64
CA GLN A 6 5.79 -8.36 -10.88
C GLN A 6 4.97 -7.93 -9.66
N ALA A 7 5.43 -8.29 -8.46
CA ALA A 7 4.77 -7.91 -7.20
C ALA A 7 4.76 -6.39 -7.02
N SER A 8 5.87 -5.70 -7.32
CA SER A 8 5.96 -4.24 -7.21
C SER A 8 5.00 -3.53 -8.17
N VAL A 9 4.90 -3.99 -9.43
CA VAL A 9 3.96 -3.45 -10.41
C VAL A 9 2.51 -3.65 -9.97
N GLN A 10 2.18 -4.82 -9.42
CA GLN A 10 0.84 -5.10 -8.91
C GLN A 10 0.47 -4.17 -7.74
N MET A 11 1.41 -3.92 -6.83
CA MET A 11 1.22 -3.02 -5.69
C MET A 11 1.09 -1.56 -6.15
N GLU A 12 1.97 -1.11 -7.05
CA GLU A 12 1.89 0.23 -7.64
C GLU A 12 0.55 0.48 -8.34
N SER A 13 0.07 -0.49 -9.12
CA SER A 13 -1.23 -0.37 -9.79
C SER A 13 -2.41 -0.29 -8.83
N THR A 14 -2.28 -0.86 -7.63
CA THR A 14 -3.31 -0.79 -6.58
C THR A 14 -3.32 0.60 -5.95
N LEU A 15 -2.14 1.16 -5.72
CA LEU A 15 -1.91 2.47 -5.10
C LEU A 15 -2.24 3.65 -6.03
N THR A 16 -1.97 3.50 -7.33
CA THR A 16 -2.07 4.59 -8.33
C THR A 16 -3.35 4.52 -9.18
N ARG A 17 -4.31 3.65 -8.82
CA ARG A 17 -5.55 3.46 -9.59
C ARG A 17 -6.30 4.79 -9.72
N LYS A 18 -6.19 5.44 -10.89
CA LYS A 18 -6.98 6.63 -11.24
C LYS A 18 -8.46 6.26 -11.30
N ARG A 19 -9.24 6.79 -10.37
CA ARG A 19 -10.70 6.61 -10.30
C ARG A 19 -11.36 7.21 -11.55
N LYS A 20 -12.38 6.54 -12.08
CA LYS A 20 -13.27 7.16 -13.08
C LYS A 20 -14.17 8.17 -12.36
N ALA A 21 -14.49 9.27 -13.03
CA ALA A 21 -15.13 10.46 -12.45
C ALA A 21 -16.54 10.25 -11.83
N ASP A 22 -17.10 9.03 -11.87
CA ASP A 22 -18.48 8.71 -11.48
C ASP A 22 -18.57 7.82 -10.21
N GLU A 23 -17.43 7.43 -9.61
CA GLU A 23 -17.45 6.59 -8.42
C GLU A 23 -17.64 7.44 -7.16
N ILE A 24 -18.82 7.32 -6.53
CA ILE A 24 -19.17 7.97 -5.27
C ILE A 24 -18.12 7.59 -4.22
N ASN A 25 -17.49 8.60 -3.65
CA ASN A 25 -16.38 8.50 -2.72
C ASN A 25 -16.77 7.73 -1.46
N ASN A 26 -16.31 6.49 -1.37
CA ASN A 26 -16.32 5.72 -0.12
C ASN A 26 -14.98 5.01 0.15
N GLY A 27 -13.95 5.30 -0.65
CA GLY A 27 -12.65 4.64 -0.58
C GLY A 27 -11.63 5.53 0.08
N GLN A 28 -11.16 5.13 1.27
CA GLN A 28 -9.96 5.68 1.89
C GLN A 28 -8.87 5.85 0.82
N ASP A 29 -8.22 7.02 0.80
CA ASP A 29 -6.97 7.17 0.07
C ASP A 29 -6.01 6.17 0.72
N VAL A 30 -5.70 5.09 0.00
CA VAL A 30 -4.78 4.07 0.50
C VAL A 30 -3.38 4.57 0.18
N ASP A 31 -2.79 5.34 1.09
CA ASP A 31 -1.43 5.86 0.91
C ASP A 31 -0.35 4.79 1.09
N ARG A 32 -0.77 3.57 1.46
CA ARG A 32 0.10 2.44 1.83
C ARG A 32 -0.51 1.11 1.39
N VAL A 33 0.31 0.24 0.81
CA VAL A 33 -0.04 -1.13 0.43
C VAL A 33 1.07 -2.07 0.90
N PHE A 34 0.69 -3.24 1.41
CA PHE A 34 1.63 -4.29 1.81
C PHE A 34 1.57 -5.48 0.85
N GLY A 35 2.68 -6.19 0.69
CA GLY A 35 2.79 -7.36 -0.15
C GLY A 35 3.77 -8.38 0.41
N ILE A 36 3.64 -9.62 -0.05
CA ILE A 36 4.51 -10.73 0.31
C ILE A 36 5.13 -11.27 -0.98
N VAL A 37 6.45 -11.39 -1.00
CA VAL A 37 7.18 -12.01 -2.11
C VAL A 37 7.85 -13.25 -1.57
N THR A 38 7.48 -14.41 -2.11
CA THR A 38 8.02 -15.69 -1.65
C THR A 38 8.11 -16.72 -2.77
N ASP A 39 9.11 -17.60 -2.67
CA ASP A 39 9.21 -18.84 -3.45
C ASP A 39 8.85 -20.09 -2.63
N ALA A 40 8.12 -19.89 -1.52
CA ALA A 40 7.83 -20.81 -0.43
C ALA A 40 8.98 -21.06 0.56
N SER A 41 10.24 -20.93 0.13
CA SER A 41 11.40 -21.10 1.01
C SER A 41 11.93 -19.79 1.55
N GLU A 42 11.99 -18.74 0.75
CA GLU A 42 12.38 -17.40 1.17
C GLU A 42 11.15 -16.50 1.21
N TRP A 43 10.97 -15.77 2.32
CA TRP A 43 9.84 -14.87 2.52
C TRP A 43 10.34 -13.45 2.72
N TYR A 44 9.82 -12.52 1.93
CA TYR A 44 10.07 -11.09 2.05
C TYR A 44 8.73 -10.37 2.18
N PHE A 45 8.70 -9.40 3.10
CA PHE A 45 7.55 -8.54 3.32
C PHE A 45 7.86 -7.17 2.74
N MET A 46 6.99 -6.71 1.84
CA MET A 46 7.17 -5.47 1.10
C MET A 46 6.10 -4.46 1.51
N GLU A 47 6.54 -3.23 1.72
CA GLU A 47 5.69 -2.07 1.97
C GLU A 47 5.87 -1.09 0.82
N CYS A 48 4.77 -0.60 0.26
CA CYS A 48 4.75 0.44 -0.75
C CYS A 48 3.94 1.62 -0.25
N LEU A 49 4.50 2.83 -0.30
CA LEU A 49 3.84 4.07 0.11
C LEU A 49 3.87 5.10 -1.01
N LEU A 50 2.88 6.00 -1.05
CA LEU A 50 3.00 7.23 -1.83
C LEU A 50 3.81 8.25 -1.06
N ASP A 51 4.84 8.80 -1.70
CA ASP A 51 5.52 9.99 -1.18
C ASP A 51 4.68 11.26 -1.40
N HIS A 52 5.20 12.41 -0.95
CA HIS A 52 4.53 13.69 -1.11
C HIS A 52 4.38 14.16 -2.58
N GLU A 53 5.14 13.57 -3.51
CA GLU A 53 5.05 13.81 -4.95
C GLU A 53 4.09 12.83 -5.64
N GLY A 54 3.52 11.88 -4.91
CA GLY A 54 2.65 10.81 -5.43
C GLY A 54 3.44 9.71 -6.14
N LYS A 55 4.73 9.56 -5.88
CA LYS A 55 5.56 8.45 -6.38
C LYS A 55 5.57 7.29 -5.39
N PRO A 56 5.48 6.04 -5.87
CA PRO A 56 5.57 4.86 -5.01
C PRO A 56 7.00 4.68 -4.49
N THR A 57 7.15 4.54 -3.17
CA THR A 57 8.39 4.18 -2.49
C THR A 57 8.24 2.79 -1.90
N PHE A 58 9.21 1.92 -2.15
CA PHE A 58 9.19 0.52 -1.70
C PHE A 58 10.20 0.30 -0.58
N LYS A 59 9.77 -0.42 0.46
CA LYS A 59 10.63 -0.97 1.52
C LYS A 59 10.47 -2.48 1.54
N LEU A 60 11.58 -3.19 1.69
CA LEU A 60 11.61 -4.64 1.77
C LEU A 60 12.19 -5.05 3.11
N SER A 61 11.58 -6.04 3.76
CA SER A 61 12.09 -6.63 4.99
C SER A 61 13.36 -7.45 4.74
N GLU A 62 14.05 -7.80 5.82
CA GLU A 62 14.97 -8.93 5.80
C GLU A 62 14.23 -10.23 5.46
N GLN A 63 14.93 -11.16 4.83
CA GLN A 63 14.36 -12.44 4.43
C GLN A 63 14.17 -13.37 5.62
N VAL A 64 13.07 -14.13 5.59
CA VAL A 64 12.87 -15.29 6.47
C VAL A 64 12.95 -16.56 5.63
N THR A 65 13.98 -17.38 5.88
CA THR A 65 14.17 -18.65 5.17
C THR A 65 13.50 -19.79 5.93
N VAL A 66 12.47 -20.39 5.35
CA VAL A 66 11.71 -21.54 5.85
C VAL A 66 12.10 -22.78 5.02
N VAL A 67 12.75 -23.76 5.66
CA VAL A 67 13.18 -25.01 4.99
C VAL A 67 12.43 -26.18 5.61
N TYR A 68 11.82 -27.02 4.78
CA TYR A 68 11.09 -28.19 5.26
C TYR A 68 12.03 -29.19 5.95
N LYS A 69 11.56 -29.79 7.06
CA LYS A 69 12.34 -30.68 7.95
C LYS A 69 13.54 -30.03 8.63
N ASP A 70 13.60 -28.70 8.69
CA ASP A 70 14.55 -27.99 9.56
C ASP A 70 14.15 -28.18 11.03
N GLU A 71 15.14 -28.31 11.91
CA GLU A 71 14.94 -28.45 13.36
C GLU A 71 14.22 -27.22 13.94
N ASN A 72 14.42 -26.03 13.36
CA ASN A 72 13.79 -24.77 13.76
C ASN A 72 12.60 -24.38 12.86
N LEU A 73 12.04 -25.34 12.09
CA LEU A 73 10.93 -25.07 11.17
C LEU A 73 9.73 -24.41 11.86
N GLN A 74 9.37 -24.89 13.05
CA GLN A 74 8.25 -24.35 13.81
C GLN A 74 8.45 -22.87 14.13
N ASP A 75 9.59 -22.50 14.71
CA ASP A 75 9.92 -21.12 15.07
C ASP A 75 9.93 -20.20 13.85
N LYS A 76 10.45 -20.68 12.71
CA LYS A 76 10.47 -19.92 11.46
C LYS A 76 9.07 -19.70 10.88
N VAL A 77 8.23 -20.73 10.90
CA VAL A 77 6.82 -20.62 10.46
C VAL A 77 6.05 -19.70 11.37
N GLU A 78 6.23 -19.80 12.68
CA GLU A 78 5.62 -18.89 13.65
C GLU A 78 6.04 -17.44 13.39
N LYS A 79 7.32 -17.20 13.09
CA LYS A 79 7.82 -15.87 12.71
C LYS A 79 7.14 -15.33 11.45
N VAL A 80 6.97 -16.15 10.40
CA VAL A 80 6.26 -15.75 9.17
C VAL A 80 4.80 -15.42 9.46
N LEU A 81 4.09 -16.30 10.17
CA LEU A 81 2.68 -16.09 10.51
C LEU A 81 2.48 -14.86 11.41
N GLY A 82 3.35 -14.66 12.40
CA GLY A 82 3.34 -13.48 13.25
C GLY A 82 3.51 -12.19 12.45
N HIS A 83 4.39 -12.18 11.45
CA HIS A 83 4.56 -11.04 10.57
C HIS A 83 3.33 -10.78 9.68
N ILE A 84 2.66 -11.84 9.19
CA ILE A 84 1.42 -11.72 8.42
C ILE A 84 0.30 -11.13 9.27
N VAL A 85 0.13 -11.62 10.51
CA VAL A 85 -0.85 -11.07 11.45
C VAL A 85 -0.57 -9.59 11.70
N TRP A 86 0.69 -9.24 11.96
CA TRP A 86 1.10 -7.85 12.14
C TRP A 86 0.78 -6.96 10.92
N LEU A 87 1.04 -7.44 9.70
CA LEU A 87 0.70 -6.70 8.47
C LEU A 87 -0.80 -6.49 8.30
N LEU A 88 -1.62 -7.51 8.63
CA LEU A 88 -3.07 -7.41 8.55
C LEU A 88 -3.61 -6.39 9.56
N GLU A 89 -3.05 -6.32 10.75
CA GLU A 89 -3.38 -5.30 11.75
C GLU A 89 -2.94 -3.92 11.28
N GLU A 90 -1.71 -3.79 10.77
CA GLU A 90 -1.15 -2.52 10.30
C GLU A 90 -1.90 -1.97 9.08
N ALA A 91 -2.36 -2.83 8.16
CA ALA A 91 -3.14 -2.44 6.99
C ALA A 91 -4.53 -1.88 7.34
N GLN A 92 -5.06 -2.20 8.53
CA GLN A 92 -6.36 -1.71 9.00
C GLN A 92 -6.24 -0.38 9.75
N LYS A 93 -5.03 0.03 10.14
CA LYS A 93 -4.84 1.32 10.82
C LYS A 93 -4.98 2.46 9.81
N PRO A 94 -5.72 3.53 10.14
CA PRO A 94 -5.62 4.77 9.37
C PRO A 94 -4.18 5.26 9.47
N MET A 95 -3.63 5.80 8.38
CA MET A 95 -2.34 6.47 8.40
C MET A 95 -2.51 7.74 9.22
N GLU A 96 -2.20 7.67 10.52
CA GLU A 96 -2.18 8.85 11.37
C GLU A 96 -1.11 9.78 10.81
N ALA A 97 -1.57 10.90 10.24
CA ALA A 97 -0.72 11.94 9.70
C ALA A 97 0.14 12.52 10.83
N SER A 98 1.33 11.95 11.03
CA SER A 98 2.42 12.63 11.71
C SER A 98 2.95 13.72 10.77
N GLN A 99 2.14 14.75 10.54
CA GLN A 99 2.57 16.07 10.09
C GLN A 99 2.02 17.08 11.09
N SER A 100 2.80 17.29 12.13
CA SER A 100 2.80 18.54 12.87
C SER A 100 3.05 19.68 11.87
N GLY A 101 2.08 20.57 11.72
CA GLY A 101 2.23 21.84 11.02
C GLY A 101 1.48 21.93 9.69
N GLU A 102 0.56 22.91 9.65
CA GLU A 102 -0.09 23.50 8.48
C GLU A 102 -1.45 22.90 8.07
N GLY A 103 -2.45 23.77 8.15
CA GLY A 103 -3.87 23.48 8.23
C GLY A 103 -4.56 22.97 6.95
N PRO A 104 -5.91 22.95 6.95
CA PRO A 104 -6.69 22.29 5.91
C PRO A 104 -6.46 22.95 4.54
N ARG A 105 -6.04 22.14 3.56
CA ARG A 105 -5.84 22.55 2.17
C ARG A 105 -7.19 22.88 1.54
N GLU A 106 -7.50 24.17 1.38
CA GLU A 106 -8.65 24.65 0.62
C GLU A 106 -8.45 24.40 -0.88
N ILE A 107 -9.20 23.45 -1.44
CA ILE A 107 -9.25 23.19 -2.88
C ILE A 107 -10.11 24.30 -3.53
N LYS A 108 -9.46 25.31 -4.12
CA LYS A 108 -10.10 26.35 -4.94
C LYS A 108 -10.82 25.72 -6.13
N ARG A 109 -12.15 25.66 -6.06
CA ARG A 109 -13.04 25.22 -7.14
C ARG A 109 -13.29 26.38 -8.11
N SER A 110 -12.59 26.42 -9.24
CA SER A 110 -12.91 27.33 -10.34
C SER A 110 -14.19 26.87 -11.05
N LYS A 111 -15.33 27.49 -10.70
CA LYS A 111 -16.59 27.34 -11.46
C LYS A 111 -16.59 28.31 -12.63
N SER A 112 -16.33 27.83 -13.84
CA SER A 112 -16.78 28.46 -15.07
C SER A 112 -18.07 27.78 -15.54
N LEU A 113 -19.22 28.36 -15.18
CA LEU A 113 -20.53 27.99 -15.72
C LEU A 113 -20.87 28.94 -16.86
N SER A 114 -20.71 28.45 -18.08
CA SER A 114 -21.17 29.05 -19.32
C SER A 114 -22.67 29.30 -19.29
N LYS A 115 -23.08 30.53 -19.62
CA LYS A 115 -24.48 30.96 -19.78
C LYS A 115 -25.22 30.05 -20.76
N ILE A 116 -26.29 29.42 -20.31
CA ILE A 116 -27.30 28.82 -21.18
C ILE A 116 -28.54 29.72 -21.11
N THR A 117 -28.72 30.52 -22.16
CA THR A 117 -29.96 31.26 -22.43
C THR A 117 -30.99 30.29 -23.01
N LYS A 118 -32.23 30.30 -22.51
CA LYS A 118 -33.35 29.70 -23.24
C LYS A 118 -34.64 30.50 -23.03
N LYS A 119 -35.00 31.14 -24.15
CA LYS A 119 -36.31 31.56 -24.69
C LYS A 119 -37.22 32.44 -23.84
#